data_AF-A0A8W8IBP1-F1
#
_entry.id   AF-A0A8W8IBP1-F1
#
_cell.length_a   1.000
_cell.length_b   1.000
_cell.length_c   1.000
_cell.angle_alpha   90.00
_cell.angle_beta   90.00
_cell.angle_gamma   90.00
#
_symmetry.space_group_name_H-M   'P 1'
#
loop_
_entity.id
_entity.type
_entity.pdbx_description
1 polymer ?
#
loop_
_entity_poly.entity_id
_entity_poly.type
_entity_poly.pdbx_seq_one_letter_code
_entity_poly.pdbx_strand_id
1 'polypeptide(L)'
;MSHLWNIPDHAPEAVQEMEVQDVEADIMFARMKSLIFCEGNEPQLSITQDLVEFIESCTRDQRTSDMWQKLHIGRLTSSLFGDVLKAGSNPNSLIKQIMEGSSFNKYAVLPPAVQWGQEMEAKARSDYVILKSAINSNFTVEDTGITLCAEHSFLGASSDGKVHDGESIGLLEIKCPYSIQGTRVTMKEDGEIMAMGYSNFCLEESMEGPRLKKSHKFYAQVQGEMAIKALPWCDFEVWTNVAQNNICIDIVYFDSKFVSSMMPQLIAFYMHHIVHKLHI
;
A
#
# COMPACT_ATOMS: atom_id res chain seq x y z
N MET A 1 47.84 -65.52 17.70
CA MET A 1 46.39 -65.34 17.92
C MET A 1 46.21 -63.86 18.21
N SER A 2 45.50 -63.02 17.45
CA SER A 2 44.37 -63.21 16.53
C SER A 2 44.30 -62.01 15.58
N HIS A 3 43.92 -62.26 14.33
CA HIS A 3 43.59 -61.26 13.31
C HIS A 3 42.35 -60.45 13.71
N LEU A 4 42.38 -59.11 13.57
CA LEU A 4 41.18 -58.27 13.56
C LEU A 4 41.36 -57.10 12.58
N TRP A 5 40.80 -57.33 11.39
CA TRP A 5 40.14 -56.43 10.42
C TRP A 5 40.38 -54.91 10.49
N ASN A 6 41.00 -54.39 9.42
CA ASN A 6 40.89 -52.99 8.99
C ASN A 6 39.45 -52.70 8.55
N ILE A 7 38.81 -51.71 9.16
CA ILE A 7 37.64 -51.02 8.62
C ILE A 7 38.11 -49.61 8.24
N PRO A 8 37.98 -49.16 6.97
CA PRO A 8 38.28 -47.79 6.63
C PRO A 8 37.21 -46.88 7.23
N ASP A 9 37.64 -45.79 7.88
CA ASP A 9 36.75 -44.69 8.25
C ASP A 9 36.08 -44.14 6.98
N HIS A 10 34.78 -44.38 6.84
CA HIS A 10 33.98 -43.63 5.88
C HIS A 10 33.79 -42.22 6.44
N ALA A 11 34.65 -41.29 6.00
CA ALA A 11 34.32 -39.88 6.09
C ALA A 11 33.02 -39.66 5.30
N PRO A 12 32.00 -38.97 5.85
CA PRO A 12 30.84 -38.59 5.07
C PRO A 12 31.32 -37.69 3.93
N GLU A 13 30.94 -38.04 2.69
CA GLU A 13 31.14 -37.13 1.57
C GLU A 13 30.44 -35.81 1.88
N ALA A 14 31.18 -34.71 1.71
CA ALA A 14 30.62 -33.38 1.81
C ALA A 14 29.50 -33.27 0.77
N VAL A 15 28.25 -33.24 1.24
CA VAL A 15 27.11 -32.87 0.43
C VAL A 15 27.37 -31.44 -0.02
N GLN A 16 27.79 -31.26 -1.27
CA GLN A 16 27.70 -29.96 -1.92
C GLN A 16 26.20 -29.66 -2.01
N GLU A 17 25.73 -28.76 -1.16
CA GLU A 17 24.44 -28.08 -1.36
C GLU A 17 24.53 -27.40 -2.73
N MET A 18 23.99 -28.06 -3.73
CA MET A 18 23.83 -27.50 -5.06
C MET A 18 22.69 -26.49 -4.93
N GLU A 19 23.01 -25.19 -4.89
CA GLU A 19 22.01 -24.12 -5.00
C GLU A 19 21.19 -24.39 -6.26
N VAL A 20 19.95 -24.86 -6.07
CA VAL A 20 18.99 -25.00 -7.17
C VAL A 20 18.56 -23.58 -7.51
N GLN A 21 19.23 -23.01 -8.50
CA GLN A 21 18.91 -21.69 -9.01
C GLN A 21 17.53 -21.75 -9.69
N ASP A 22 16.53 -21.12 -9.06
CA ASP A 22 15.17 -21.06 -9.60
C ASP A 22 15.13 -20.10 -10.79
N VAL A 23 15.31 -20.67 -11.98
CA VAL A 23 15.34 -19.94 -13.26
C VAL A 23 14.08 -19.11 -13.47
N GLU A 24 12.92 -19.56 -12.98
CA GLU A 24 11.66 -18.84 -13.14
C GLU A 24 11.62 -17.60 -12.25
N ALA A 25 12.03 -17.73 -10.98
CA ALA A 25 12.17 -16.60 -10.06
C ALA A 25 13.19 -15.56 -10.59
N ASP A 26 14.32 -16.02 -11.15
CA ASP A 26 15.33 -15.14 -11.75
C ASP A 26 14.76 -14.36 -12.96
N ILE A 27 13.96 -15.01 -13.81
CA ILE A 27 13.28 -14.37 -14.95
C ILE A 27 12.26 -13.33 -14.46
N MET A 28 11.43 -13.67 -13.47
CA MET A 28 10.44 -12.74 -12.91
C MET A 28 11.11 -11.54 -12.23
N PHE A 29 12.23 -11.77 -11.53
CA PHE A 29 13.02 -10.69 -10.94
C PHE A 29 13.65 -9.77 -11.97
N ALA A 30 14.17 -10.31 -13.08
CA ALA A 30 14.66 -9.53 -14.20
C ALA A 30 13.54 -8.71 -14.86
N ARG A 31 12.36 -9.30 -15.05
CA ARG A 31 11.16 -8.60 -15.57
C ARG A 31 10.73 -7.48 -14.62
N MET A 32 10.64 -7.73 -13.31
CA MET A 32 10.34 -6.70 -12.32
C MET A 32 11.35 -5.55 -12.37
N LYS A 33 12.65 -5.85 -12.47
CA LYS A 33 13.69 -4.81 -12.61
C LYS A 33 13.53 -3.96 -13.87
N SER A 34 13.07 -4.56 -14.98
CA SER A 34 12.82 -3.83 -16.22
C SER A 34 11.68 -2.81 -16.11
N LEU A 35 10.85 -2.91 -15.07
CA LEU A 35 9.81 -1.93 -14.77
C LEU A 35 10.36 -0.71 -14.03
N ILE A 36 11.55 -0.76 -13.45
CA ILE A 36 12.13 0.41 -12.79
C ILE A 36 12.50 1.44 -13.85
N PHE A 37 12.02 2.67 -13.70
CA PHE A 37 12.39 3.75 -14.61
C PHE A 37 13.84 4.17 -14.36
N CYS A 38 14.67 3.99 -15.38
CA CYS A 38 16.04 4.48 -15.44
C CYS A 38 16.39 4.79 -16.90
N GLU A 39 17.50 5.51 -17.11
CA GLU A 39 18.04 5.85 -18.43
C GLU A 39 18.16 4.57 -19.29
N GLY A 40 17.45 4.53 -20.42
CA GLY A 40 17.41 3.38 -21.35
C GLY A 40 16.29 2.35 -21.16
N ASN A 41 15.44 2.46 -20.12
CA ASN A 41 14.26 1.58 -19.95
C ASN A 41 12.98 2.30 -20.41
N GLU A 42 12.29 1.72 -21.40
CA GLU A 42 10.94 2.17 -21.76
C GLU A 42 9.88 1.62 -20.79
N PRO A 43 8.93 2.45 -20.32
CA PRO A 43 7.80 1.98 -19.54
C PRO A 43 7.02 0.89 -20.28
N GLN A 44 7.03 -0.34 -19.77
CA GLN A 44 6.09 -1.36 -20.25
C GLN A 44 4.69 -0.91 -19.86
N LEU A 45 3.83 -0.58 -20.82
CA LEU A 45 2.49 -0.08 -20.52
C LEU A 45 1.62 -1.15 -19.85
N SER A 46 1.83 -2.43 -20.19
CA SER A 46 1.13 -3.56 -19.60
C SER A 46 2.09 -4.68 -19.21
N ILE A 47 1.64 -5.53 -18.27
CA ILE A 47 2.38 -6.66 -17.72
C ILE A 47 1.43 -7.85 -17.48
N THR A 48 1.99 -9.05 -17.28
CA THR A 48 1.19 -10.24 -16.98
C THR A 48 0.74 -10.26 -15.53
N GLN A 49 -0.37 -10.95 -15.25
CA GLN A 49 -0.88 -11.14 -13.90
C GLN A 49 0.14 -11.86 -12.99
N ASP A 50 0.83 -12.87 -13.51
CA ASP A 50 1.90 -13.58 -12.76
C ASP A 50 3.02 -12.62 -12.31
N LEU A 51 3.37 -11.64 -13.15
CA LEU A 51 4.38 -10.64 -12.78
C LEU A 51 3.84 -9.67 -11.72
N VAL A 52 2.55 -9.30 -11.78
CA VAL A 52 1.89 -8.50 -10.73
C VAL A 52 1.95 -9.22 -9.39
N GLU A 53 1.60 -10.50 -9.36
CA GLU A 53 1.61 -11.34 -8.14
C GLU A 53 3.03 -11.51 -7.59
N PHE A 54 4.01 -11.76 -8.47
CA PHE A 54 5.41 -11.82 -8.08
C PHE A 54 5.89 -10.51 -7.45
N ILE A 55 5.61 -9.37 -8.10
CA ILE A 55 5.98 -8.04 -7.58
C ILE A 55 5.36 -7.79 -6.21
N GLU A 56 4.06 -8.07 -6.05
CA GLU A 56 3.35 -7.89 -4.78
C GLU A 56 4.04 -8.70 -3.68
N SER A 57 4.34 -9.98 -3.94
CA SER A 57 4.98 -10.87 -2.97
C SER A 57 6.39 -10.41 -2.55
N CYS A 58 7.21 -9.97 -3.51
CA CYS A 58 8.58 -9.49 -3.26
C CYS A 58 8.64 -8.13 -2.55
N THR A 59 7.50 -7.45 -2.40
CA THR A 59 7.44 -6.07 -1.91
C THR A 59 6.55 -5.89 -0.69
N ARG A 60 6.14 -6.98 -0.02
CA ARG A 60 5.31 -6.95 1.21
C ARG A 60 5.96 -6.25 2.40
N ASP A 61 7.28 -6.17 2.41
CA ASP A 61 8.07 -5.37 3.35
C ASP A 61 7.89 -3.84 3.14
N GLN A 62 7.22 -3.44 2.06
CA GLN A 62 6.88 -2.06 1.70
C GLN A 62 8.04 -1.08 1.88
N ARG A 63 7.97 -0.18 2.87
CA ARG A 63 8.95 0.90 3.06
C ARG A 63 10.35 0.37 3.33
N THR A 64 10.53 -0.82 3.88
CA THR A 64 11.86 -1.42 4.09
C THR A 64 12.37 -2.16 2.84
N SER A 65 11.52 -2.34 1.82
CA SER A 65 11.90 -2.91 0.52
C SER A 65 12.41 -1.83 -0.44
N ASP A 66 13.70 -1.91 -0.80
CA ASP A 66 14.30 -1.09 -1.85
C ASP A 66 13.56 -1.22 -3.19
N MET A 67 13.06 -2.42 -3.50
CA MET A 67 12.34 -2.68 -4.74
C MET A 67 10.99 -1.98 -4.75
N TRP A 68 10.26 -2.05 -3.64
CA TRP A 68 9.00 -1.32 -3.47
C TRP A 68 9.19 0.19 -3.66
N GLN A 69 10.26 0.76 -3.08
CA GLN A 69 10.59 2.18 -3.24
C GLN A 69 10.93 2.53 -4.69
N LYS A 70 11.74 1.71 -5.37
CA LYS A 70 12.11 1.90 -6.78
C LYS A 70 10.92 1.78 -7.72
N LEU A 71 9.98 0.88 -7.44
CA LEU A 71 8.77 0.73 -8.24
C LEU A 71 7.83 1.94 -8.08
N HIS A 72 7.86 2.67 -6.97
CA HIS A 72 7.09 3.92 -6.81
C HIS A 72 7.57 5.07 -7.70
N ILE A 73 8.85 5.07 -8.09
CA ILE A 73 9.42 6.12 -8.94
C ILE A 73 8.69 6.13 -10.27
N GLY A 74 8.29 7.33 -10.72
CA GLY A 74 7.60 7.60 -11.97
C GLY A 74 6.23 6.96 -12.12
N ARG A 75 5.65 6.37 -11.06
CA ARG A 75 4.31 5.75 -11.09
C ARG A 75 3.29 6.58 -10.33
N LEU A 76 2.04 6.54 -10.78
CA LEU A 76 0.92 7.01 -9.98
C LEU A 76 0.50 5.88 -9.04
N THR A 77 0.73 6.05 -7.74
CA THR A 77 0.19 5.12 -6.75
C THR A 77 -1.10 5.64 -6.12
N SER A 78 -1.94 4.74 -5.61
CA SER A 78 -3.28 5.04 -5.08
C SER A 78 -3.32 6.26 -4.16
N SER A 79 -2.33 6.38 -3.27
CA SER A 79 -2.18 7.52 -2.34
C SER A 79 -2.11 8.90 -3.03
N LEU A 80 -1.73 8.97 -4.31
CA LEU A 80 -1.65 10.19 -5.12
C LEU A 80 -2.90 10.44 -5.96
N PHE A 81 -3.81 9.46 -6.10
CA PHE A 81 -4.93 9.57 -7.04
C PHE A 81 -5.83 10.77 -6.73
N GLY A 82 -6.15 10.99 -5.45
CA GLY A 82 -6.95 12.15 -5.06
C GLY A 82 -6.24 13.50 -5.27
N ASP A 83 -4.91 13.53 -5.22
CA ASP A 83 -4.12 14.74 -5.53
C ASP A 83 -4.07 14.98 -7.05
N VAL A 84 -4.01 13.91 -7.86
CA VAL A 84 -4.13 13.98 -9.33
C VAL A 84 -5.51 14.50 -9.76
N LEU A 85 -6.59 13.99 -9.18
CA LEU A 85 -7.95 14.45 -9.49
C LEU A 85 -8.19 15.93 -9.15
N LYS A 86 -7.42 16.47 -8.21
CA LYS A 86 -7.50 17.88 -7.78
C LYS A 86 -6.42 18.75 -8.42
N ALA A 87 -5.56 18.18 -9.26
CA ALA A 87 -4.48 18.90 -9.89
C ALA A 87 -5.03 20.02 -10.79
N GLY A 88 -4.49 21.23 -10.59
CA GLY A 88 -4.71 22.33 -11.52
C GLY A 88 -3.87 22.17 -12.79
N SER A 89 -3.91 23.18 -13.67
CA SER A 89 -3.26 23.13 -14.98
C SER A 89 -1.73 22.97 -14.97
N ASN A 90 -1.06 23.31 -13.87
CA ASN A 90 0.41 23.26 -13.74
C ASN A 90 0.86 22.53 -12.45
N PRO A 91 0.70 21.20 -12.35
CA PRO A 91 0.92 20.44 -11.12
C PRO A 91 2.40 20.06 -10.91
N ASN A 92 3.31 21.03 -11.01
CA ASN A 92 4.77 20.79 -11.01
C ASN A 92 5.28 20.07 -9.75
N SER A 93 4.73 20.38 -8.58
CA SER A 93 5.09 19.71 -7.31
C SER A 93 4.69 18.24 -7.30
N LEU A 94 3.47 17.94 -7.76
CA LEU A 94 2.96 16.58 -7.88
C LEU A 94 3.74 15.78 -8.92
N ILE A 95 4.03 16.38 -10.08
CA ILE A 95 4.88 15.75 -11.10
C ILE A 95 6.26 15.42 -10.52
N LYS A 96 6.89 16.36 -9.82
CA LYS A 96 8.18 16.13 -9.15
C LYS A 96 8.08 14.98 -8.13
N GLN A 97 7.02 14.95 -7.32
CA GLN A 97 6.78 13.87 -6.37
C GLN A 97 6.63 12.51 -7.04
N ILE A 98 5.93 12.43 -8.17
CA ILE A 98 5.78 11.19 -8.95
C ILE A 98 7.14 10.75 -9.50
N MET A 99 7.88 11.67 -10.14
CA MET A 99 9.15 11.36 -10.80
C MET A 99 10.27 10.98 -9.82
N GLU A 100 10.27 11.52 -8.60
CA GLU A 100 11.24 11.17 -7.56
C GLU A 100 10.80 9.97 -6.69
N GLY A 101 9.56 9.54 -6.87
CA GLY A 101 8.86 8.67 -5.93
C GLY A 101 8.59 9.36 -4.59
N SER A 102 7.82 8.69 -3.75
CA SER A 102 7.56 9.09 -2.35
C SER A 102 8.79 8.89 -1.45
N SER A 103 10.01 8.94 -2.00
CA SER A 103 11.26 8.60 -1.32
C SER A 103 11.52 9.52 -0.14
N PHE A 104 11.07 9.10 1.03
CA PHE A 104 11.28 9.73 2.33
C PHE A 104 12.77 9.83 2.71
N ASN A 105 13.62 9.03 2.06
CA ASN A 105 15.07 9.06 2.17
C ASN A 105 15.71 10.39 1.72
N LYS A 106 14.95 11.26 1.03
CA LYS A 106 15.43 12.60 0.67
C LYS A 106 15.46 13.59 1.84
N TYR A 107 14.81 13.25 2.96
CA TYR A 107 14.78 14.09 4.15
C TYR A 107 15.70 13.50 5.20
N ALA A 108 16.66 14.30 5.68
CA ALA A 108 17.48 13.93 6.84
C ALA A 108 16.63 13.73 8.11
N VAL A 109 15.47 14.40 8.18
CA VAL A 109 14.45 14.25 9.23
C VAL A 109 13.07 14.31 8.57
N LEU A 110 12.23 13.31 8.84
CA LEU A 110 10.89 13.23 8.28
C LEU A 110 9.96 14.31 8.85
N PRO A 111 8.96 14.78 8.08
CA PRO A 111 7.91 15.63 8.64
C PRO A 111 7.23 14.94 9.82
N PRO A 112 6.90 15.66 10.92
CA PRO A 112 6.34 15.05 12.14
C PRO A 112 5.11 14.17 11.89
N ALA A 113 4.22 14.59 10.99
CA ALA A 113 3.02 13.82 10.66
C ALA A 113 3.33 12.48 9.94
N VAL A 114 4.40 12.44 9.14
CA VAL A 114 4.84 11.22 8.45
C VAL A 114 5.48 10.27 9.45
N GLN A 115 6.41 10.80 10.28
CA GLN A 115 7.06 10.03 11.32
C GLN A 115 6.03 9.44 12.30
N TRP A 116 5.08 10.25 12.76
CA TRP A 116 3.98 9.80 13.61
C TRP A 116 3.18 8.67 12.98
N GLY A 117 2.80 8.80 11.71
CA GLY A 117 2.11 7.75 10.98
C GLY A 117 2.88 6.42 11.02
N GLN A 118 4.18 6.46 10.68
CA GLN A 118 5.04 5.28 10.66
C GLN A 118 5.20 4.62 12.05
N GLU A 119 5.36 5.43 13.10
CA GLU A 119 5.54 4.93 14.46
C GLU A 119 4.25 4.28 15.01
N MET A 120 3.08 4.77 14.58
CA MET A 120 1.79 4.36 15.14
C MET A 120 1.07 3.29 14.32
N GLU A 121 1.38 3.12 13.04
CA GLU A 121 0.70 2.19 12.12
C GLU A 121 0.66 0.75 12.65
N ALA A 122 1.80 0.23 13.15
CA ALA A 122 1.86 -1.10 13.73
C ALA A 122 0.97 -1.27 14.96
N LYS A 123 0.88 -0.23 15.80
CA LYS A 123 -0.01 -0.23 16.96
C LYS A 123 -1.48 -0.15 16.52
N ALA A 124 -1.81 0.71 15.57
CA ALA A 124 -3.15 0.84 15.02
C ALA A 124 -3.65 -0.49 14.45
N ARG A 125 -2.83 -1.14 13.60
CA ARG A 125 -3.13 -2.47 13.06
C ARG A 125 -3.33 -3.52 14.16
N SER A 126 -2.51 -3.50 15.21
CA SER A 126 -2.67 -4.41 16.34
C SER A 126 -4.01 -4.20 17.07
N ASP A 127 -4.38 -2.96 17.34
CA ASP A 127 -5.65 -2.64 18.01
C ASP A 127 -6.85 -3.03 17.11
N TYR A 128 -6.76 -2.79 15.79
CA TYR A 128 -7.75 -3.23 14.79
C TYR A 128 -7.93 -4.76 14.77
N VAL A 129 -6.83 -5.52 14.71
CA VAL A 129 -6.88 -6.99 14.72
C VAL A 129 -7.52 -7.51 16.01
N ILE A 130 -7.17 -6.95 17.18
CA ILE A 130 -7.79 -7.34 18.46
C ILE A 130 -9.30 -7.08 18.42
N LEU A 131 -9.72 -5.91 17.95
CA LEU A 131 -11.12 -5.52 17.89
C LEU A 131 -11.94 -6.42 16.95
N LYS A 132 -11.45 -6.69 15.74
CA LYS A 132 -12.16 -7.50 14.74
C LYS A 132 -12.16 -8.99 15.10
N SER A 133 -11.06 -9.50 15.65
CA SER A 133 -10.97 -10.91 16.07
C SER A 133 -11.88 -11.26 17.25
N ALA A 134 -12.26 -10.27 18.07
CA ALA A 134 -13.25 -10.45 19.13
C ALA A 134 -14.68 -10.67 18.60
N ILE A 135 -14.96 -10.21 17.37
CA ILE A 135 -16.25 -10.36 16.69
C ILE A 135 -16.26 -11.64 15.84
N ASN A 136 -15.17 -11.89 15.10
CA ASN A 136 -15.01 -13.06 14.25
C ASN A 136 -13.67 -13.76 14.53
N SER A 137 -13.72 -15.00 15.02
CA SER A 137 -12.50 -15.78 15.31
C SER A 137 -11.72 -16.21 14.06
N ASN A 138 -12.33 -16.16 12.87
CA ASN A 138 -11.70 -16.47 11.59
C ASN A 138 -11.21 -15.20 10.86
N PHE A 139 -10.85 -14.18 11.64
CA PHE A 139 -10.36 -12.90 11.13
C PHE A 139 -8.83 -12.90 11.04
N THR A 140 -8.27 -12.54 9.88
CA THR A 140 -6.82 -12.34 9.72
C THR A 140 -6.52 -11.12 8.84
N VAL A 141 -5.31 -10.58 8.99
CA VAL A 141 -4.80 -9.48 8.15
C VAL A 141 -3.41 -9.85 7.67
N GLU A 142 -3.26 -10.02 6.36
CA GLU A 142 -1.99 -10.29 5.70
C GLU A 142 -1.28 -9.00 5.28
N ASP A 143 0.04 -9.02 5.29
CA ASP A 143 0.85 -7.95 4.71
C ASP A 143 0.70 -7.91 3.20
N THR A 144 0.82 -6.71 2.63
CA THR A 144 0.69 -6.53 1.18
C THR A 144 1.81 -5.69 0.63
N GLY A 145 2.25 -6.01 -0.59
CA GLY A 145 3.19 -5.21 -1.35
C GLY A 145 2.52 -4.21 -2.28
N ILE A 146 3.27 -3.75 -3.27
CA ILE A 146 2.71 -2.96 -4.36
C ILE A 146 2.06 -3.88 -5.39
N THR A 147 0.78 -3.66 -5.67
CA THR A 147 0.07 -4.27 -6.79
C THR A 147 0.04 -3.26 -7.94
N LEU A 148 0.54 -3.65 -9.11
CA LEU A 148 0.47 -2.82 -10.32
C LEU A 148 -0.78 -3.18 -11.13
N CYS A 149 -1.36 -2.20 -11.82
CA CYS A 149 -2.43 -2.47 -12.79
C CYS A 149 -1.83 -3.14 -14.02
N ALA A 150 -2.29 -4.36 -14.32
CA ALA A 150 -1.74 -5.17 -15.41
C ALA A 150 -1.86 -4.47 -16.79
N GLU A 151 -2.95 -3.76 -17.05
CA GLU A 151 -3.19 -3.05 -18.31
C GLU A 151 -2.50 -1.67 -18.38
N HIS A 152 -2.15 -1.11 -17.22
CA HIS A 152 -1.56 0.22 -17.08
C HIS A 152 -0.51 0.18 -15.96
N SER A 153 0.65 -0.42 -16.21
CA SER A 153 1.66 -0.73 -15.16
C SER A 153 2.27 0.51 -14.47
N PHE A 154 1.99 1.70 -15.02
CA PHE A 154 2.27 2.99 -14.43
C PHE A 154 1.30 3.41 -13.32
N LEU A 155 0.20 2.66 -13.12
CA LEU A 155 -0.71 2.76 -11.99
C LEU A 155 -0.40 1.62 -11.00
N GLY A 156 -0.38 1.94 -9.71
CA GLY A 156 -0.20 0.94 -8.65
C GLY A 156 -0.93 1.28 -7.37
N ALA A 157 -0.99 0.31 -6.46
CA ALA A 157 -1.63 0.44 -5.16
C ALA A 157 -0.84 -0.33 -4.10
N SER A 158 -0.75 0.23 -2.90
CA SER A 158 -0.29 -0.46 -1.70
C SER A 158 -1.34 -0.19 -0.62
N SER A 159 -1.63 -1.20 0.19
CA SER A 159 -2.60 -1.09 1.29
C SER A 159 -1.93 -1.56 2.57
N ASP A 160 -2.43 -1.10 3.71
CA ASP A 160 -1.86 -1.44 5.01
C ASP A 160 -2.17 -2.88 5.45
N GLY A 161 -3.11 -3.54 4.78
CA GLY A 161 -3.33 -4.99 4.90
C GLY A 161 -4.34 -5.55 3.92
N LYS A 162 -4.31 -6.88 3.76
CA LYS A 162 -5.37 -7.66 3.11
C LYS A 162 -6.15 -8.38 4.19
N VAL A 163 -7.44 -8.08 4.28
CA VAL A 163 -8.31 -8.54 5.35
C VAL A 163 -9.03 -9.80 4.90
N HIS A 164 -9.00 -10.83 5.73
CA HIS A 164 -9.84 -12.02 5.61
C HIS A 164 -10.83 -12.01 6.78
N ASP A 165 -12.11 -11.80 6.50
CA ASP A 165 -13.20 -11.78 7.49
C ASP A 165 -14.16 -12.93 7.16
N GLY A 166 -13.78 -14.15 7.59
CA GLY A 166 -14.43 -15.38 7.14
C GLY A 166 -14.18 -15.65 5.65
N GLU A 167 -15.24 -15.75 4.85
CA GLU A 167 -15.15 -15.93 3.39
C GLU A 167 -14.98 -14.60 2.64
N SER A 168 -15.14 -13.46 3.33
CA SER A 168 -15.03 -12.14 2.75
C SER A 168 -13.58 -11.67 2.75
N ILE A 169 -13.09 -11.21 1.59
CA ILE A 169 -11.75 -10.63 1.46
C ILE A 169 -11.87 -9.16 1.10
N GLY A 170 -11.13 -8.32 1.81
CA GLY A 170 -11.09 -6.88 1.61
C GLY A 170 -9.71 -6.31 1.87
N LEU A 171 -9.67 -4.99 1.98
CA LEU A 171 -8.46 -4.24 2.27
C LEU A 171 -8.54 -3.56 3.63
N LEU A 172 -7.37 -3.21 4.17
CA LEU A 172 -7.21 -2.33 5.31
C LEU A 172 -6.39 -1.13 4.89
N GLU A 173 -6.88 0.06 5.19
CA GLU A 173 -6.17 1.32 5.01
C GLU A 173 -6.25 2.12 6.32
N ILE A 174 -5.10 2.37 6.94
CA ILE A 174 -4.94 2.95 8.26
C ILE A 174 -4.44 4.38 8.14
N LYS A 175 -5.10 5.30 8.84
CA LYS A 175 -4.65 6.68 9.01
C LYS A 175 -4.49 7.00 10.48
N CYS A 176 -3.28 7.42 10.85
CA CYS A 176 -2.94 7.97 12.16
C CYS A 176 -2.74 9.49 12.04
N PRO A 177 -3.81 10.32 11.99
CA PRO A 177 -3.69 11.76 11.78
C PRO A 177 -3.03 12.47 12.98
N TYR A 178 -1.83 13.00 12.77
CA TYR A 178 -1.09 13.78 13.78
C TYR A 178 -1.88 14.96 14.36
N SER A 179 -2.77 15.58 13.58
CA SER A 179 -3.55 16.75 14.00
C SER A 179 -4.56 16.47 15.12
N ILE A 180 -4.96 15.20 15.29
CA ILE A 180 -5.90 14.78 16.35
C ILE A 180 -5.26 13.74 17.27
N GLN A 181 -3.92 13.67 17.32
CA GLN A 181 -3.24 12.88 18.34
C GLN A 181 -3.73 13.30 19.73
N GLY A 182 -3.92 12.34 20.63
CA GLY A 182 -4.46 12.58 21.96
C GLY A 182 -5.96 12.89 22.02
N THR A 183 -6.68 12.86 20.89
CA THR A 183 -8.14 13.02 20.84
C THR A 183 -8.83 11.69 20.56
N ARG A 184 -10.04 11.48 21.10
CA ARG A 184 -10.89 10.32 20.79
C ARG A 184 -11.44 10.43 19.37
N VAL A 185 -11.50 9.31 18.66
CA VAL A 185 -11.99 9.26 17.27
C VAL A 185 -13.51 9.06 17.21
N THR A 186 -14.12 8.51 18.26
CA THR A 186 -15.58 8.27 18.28
C THR A 186 -16.36 9.57 18.50
N MET A 187 -16.94 10.07 17.42
CA MET A 187 -17.72 11.32 17.40
C MET A 187 -19.06 11.24 18.14
N LYS A 188 -19.57 10.04 18.47
CA LYS A 188 -20.92 9.87 19.04
C LYS A 188 -21.05 10.42 20.47
N GLU A 189 -19.94 10.63 21.18
CA GLU A 189 -19.97 11.16 22.55
C GLU A 189 -19.25 12.50 22.70
N ASP A 190 -18.22 12.78 21.89
CA ASP A 190 -17.41 14.00 22.03
C ASP A 190 -17.43 14.81 20.71
N GLY A 191 -18.28 15.85 20.65
CA GLY A 191 -18.39 16.80 19.52
C GLY A 191 -17.14 17.66 19.27
N GLU A 192 -15.99 17.32 19.86
CA GLU A 192 -14.77 18.10 19.89
C GLU A 192 -14.05 18.14 18.55
N ILE A 193 -13.91 17.01 17.83
CA ILE A 193 -13.23 17.01 16.52
C ILE A 193 -14.03 17.83 15.48
N MET A 194 -15.37 17.78 15.54
CA MET A 194 -16.23 18.63 14.70
C MET A 194 -16.17 20.10 15.13
N ALA A 195 -16.13 20.39 16.44
CA ALA A 195 -15.97 21.74 16.97
C ALA A 195 -14.58 22.35 16.66
N MET A 196 -13.55 21.53 16.46
CA MET A 196 -12.23 22.00 16.04
C MET A 196 -12.17 22.52 14.60
N GLY A 197 -13.27 22.41 13.83
CA GLY A 197 -13.40 23.12 12.55
C GLY A 197 -12.37 22.70 11.49
N TYR A 198 -11.82 21.48 11.59
CA TYR A 198 -10.96 20.92 10.56
C TYR A 198 -11.80 20.60 9.32
N SER A 199 -12.09 21.61 8.50
CA SER A 199 -12.80 21.48 7.22
C SER A 199 -12.18 20.41 6.31
N ASN A 200 -10.88 20.15 6.50
CA ASN A 200 -10.10 19.15 5.77
C ASN A 200 -10.02 17.76 6.44
N PHE A 201 -10.72 17.51 7.57
CA PHE A 201 -10.73 16.17 8.17
C PHE A 201 -11.42 15.16 7.24
N CYS A 202 -10.91 13.92 7.22
CA CYS A 202 -11.31 12.93 6.23
C CYS A 202 -12.69 12.31 6.47
N LEU A 203 -13.19 12.30 7.70
CA LEU A 203 -14.50 11.72 8.02
C LEU A 203 -15.60 12.79 8.06
N GLU A 204 -16.82 12.38 7.71
CA GLU A 204 -18.08 13.11 7.90
C GLU A 204 -19.09 12.26 8.66
N GLU A 205 -20.05 12.90 9.31
CA GLU A 205 -21.13 12.20 10.00
C GLU A 205 -22.17 11.66 9.00
N SER A 206 -22.68 10.47 9.29
CA SER A 206 -23.81 9.87 8.60
C SER A 206 -24.77 9.24 9.59
N MET A 207 -25.95 8.81 9.12
CA MET A 207 -26.95 8.15 9.97
C MET A 207 -26.41 6.87 10.65
N GLU A 208 -25.46 6.19 10.02
CA GLU A 208 -24.89 4.93 10.51
C GLU A 208 -23.62 5.14 11.35
N GLY A 209 -23.07 6.36 11.34
CA GLY A 209 -21.82 6.71 12.02
C GLY A 209 -20.88 7.53 11.14
N PRO A 210 -19.66 7.82 11.62
CA PRO A 210 -18.64 8.49 10.81
C PRO A 210 -18.27 7.66 9.59
N ARG A 211 -18.14 8.31 8.44
CA ARG A 211 -17.72 7.70 7.18
C ARG A 211 -16.69 8.55 6.45
N LEU A 212 -15.92 7.95 5.57
CA LEU A 212 -14.97 8.65 4.72
C LEU A 212 -15.71 9.56 3.73
N LYS A 213 -15.36 10.85 3.74
CA LYS A 213 -15.87 11.85 2.78
C LYS A 213 -15.49 11.44 1.36
N LYS A 214 -16.48 11.28 0.49
CA LYS A 214 -16.26 11.01 -0.94
C LYS A 214 -15.44 12.08 -1.66
N SER A 215 -15.44 13.32 -1.15
CA SER A 215 -14.65 14.45 -1.66
C SER A 215 -13.21 14.49 -1.14
N HIS A 216 -12.89 13.71 -0.10
CA HIS A 216 -11.56 13.64 0.47
C HIS A 216 -10.65 12.77 -0.40
N LYS A 217 -9.36 13.09 -0.45
CA LYS A 217 -8.41 12.39 -1.34
C LYS A 217 -8.24 10.92 -1.02
N PHE A 218 -8.41 10.54 0.25
CA PHE A 218 -8.37 9.15 0.69
C PHE A 218 -9.49 8.30 0.09
N TYR A 219 -10.63 8.89 -0.31
CA TYR A 219 -11.67 8.13 -1.01
C TYR A 219 -11.17 7.67 -2.38
N ALA A 220 -10.49 8.56 -3.13
CA ALA A 220 -9.85 8.19 -4.39
C ALA A 220 -8.75 7.14 -4.21
N GLN A 221 -8.00 7.22 -3.10
CA GLN A 221 -6.99 6.23 -2.73
C GLN A 221 -7.61 4.83 -2.56
N VAL A 222 -8.55 4.66 -1.63
CA VAL A 222 -9.14 3.34 -1.33
C VAL A 222 -9.93 2.76 -2.51
N GLN A 223 -10.61 3.62 -3.28
CA GLN A 223 -11.27 3.19 -4.52
C GLN A 223 -10.26 2.73 -5.58
N GLY A 224 -9.09 3.37 -5.65
CA GLY A 224 -7.98 2.98 -6.52
C GLY A 224 -7.36 1.65 -6.11
N GLU A 225 -7.16 1.43 -4.82
CA GLU A 225 -6.69 0.15 -4.28
C GLU A 225 -7.66 -0.99 -4.60
N MET A 226 -8.95 -0.81 -4.32
CA MET A 226 -9.99 -1.80 -4.64
C MET A 226 -10.06 -2.09 -6.14
N ALA A 227 -9.94 -1.06 -6.99
CA ALA A 227 -9.95 -1.22 -8.45
C ALA A 227 -8.75 -2.04 -8.95
N ILE A 228 -7.54 -1.73 -8.47
CA ILE A 228 -6.30 -2.38 -8.92
C ILE A 228 -6.17 -3.80 -8.36
N LYS A 229 -6.60 -4.01 -7.11
CA LYS A 229 -6.49 -5.30 -6.41
C LYS A 229 -7.72 -6.20 -6.61
N ALA A 230 -8.72 -5.71 -7.35
CA ALA A 230 -10.00 -6.38 -7.61
C ALA A 230 -10.72 -6.85 -6.34
N LEU A 231 -10.77 -5.99 -5.32
CA LEU A 231 -11.38 -6.29 -4.02
C LEU A 231 -12.64 -5.44 -3.77
N PRO A 232 -13.68 -6.00 -3.13
CA PRO A 232 -15.00 -5.37 -3.07
C PRO A 232 -15.17 -4.29 -1.99
N TRP A 233 -14.30 -4.28 -0.97
CA TRP A 233 -14.39 -3.33 0.14
C TRP A 233 -13.03 -3.08 0.79
N CYS A 234 -12.95 -1.98 1.54
CA CYS A 234 -11.81 -1.59 2.37
C CYS A 234 -12.32 -1.12 3.74
N ASP A 235 -11.79 -1.69 4.82
CA ASP A 235 -11.90 -1.11 6.15
C ASP A 235 -10.95 0.09 6.22
N PHE A 236 -11.52 1.30 6.18
CA PHE A 236 -10.77 2.54 6.35
C PHE A 236 -10.72 2.92 7.83
N GLU A 237 -9.57 2.72 8.45
CA GLU A 237 -9.33 2.97 9.87
C GLU A 237 -8.76 4.38 10.09
N VAL A 238 -9.34 5.11 11.04
CA VAL A 238 -8.72 6.27 11.66
C VAL A 238 -8.40 5.96 13.11
N TRP A 239 -7.12 6.07 13.46
CA TRP A 239 -6.59 5.69 14.76
C TRP A 239 -5.90 6.85 15.48
N THR A 240 -6.04 6.93 16.80
CA THR A 240 -5.28 7.84 17.68
C THR A 240 -4.70 7.12 18.90
N ASN A 241 -3.76 7.76 19.60
CA ASN A 241 -3.02 7.17 20.71
C ASN A 241 -3.71 7.26 22.08
N VAL A 242 -5.00 7.59 22.14
CA VAL A 242 -5.74 7.59 23.41
C VAL A 242 -6.10 6.17 23.85
N ALA A 243 -6.32 5.96 25.14
CA ALA A 243 -6.52 4.62 25.70
C ALA A 243 -7.89 4.00 25.39
N GLN A 244 -8.89 4.81 25.05
CA GLN A 244 -10.27 4.38 24.81
C GLN A 244 -10.86 5.20 23.67
N ASN A 245 -11.79 4.61 22.91
CA ASN A 245 -12.47 5.30 21.81
C ASN A 245 -11.48 5.86 20.76
N ASN A 246 -10.42 5.11 20.51
CA ASN A 246 -9.25 5.51 19.75
C ASN A 246 -9.27 5.02 18.30
N ILE A 247 -10.27 4.22 17.93
CA ILE A 247 -10.48 3.66 16.59
C ILE A 247 -11.83 4.12 16.05
N CYS A 248 -11.83 4.52 14.77
CA CYS A 248 -13.03 4.59 13.95
C CYS A 248 -12.77 3.82 12.65
N ILE A 249 -13.68 2.92 12.28
CA ILE A 249 -13.59 2.13 11.05
C ILE A 249 -14.81 2.43 10.20
N ASP A 250 -14.58 2.84 8.96
CA ASP A 250 -15.62 2.94 7.92
C ASP A 250 -15.42 1.81 6.91
N ILE A 251 -16.49 1.08 6.57
CA ILE A 251 -16.44 0.05 5.53
C ILE A 251 -16.74 0.73 4.19
N VAL A 252 -15.69 1.00 3.42
CA VAL A 252 -15.81 1.62 2.11
C VAL A 252 -16.01 0.53 1.06
N TYR A 253 -17.17 0.51 0.43
CA TYR A 253 -17.46 -0.40 -0.69
C TYR A 253 -16.96 0.15 -2.02
N PHE A 254 -16.59 -0.76 -2.93
CA PHE A 254 -16.20 -0.42 -4.29
C PHE A 254 -17.32 0.33 -5.02
N ASP A 255 -17.00 1.52 -5.51
CA ASP A 255 -17.89 2.42 -6.24
C ASP A 255 -17.48 2.45 -7.72
N SER A 256 -18.05 1.51 -8.48
CA SER A 256 -17.72 1.32 -9.91
C SER A 256 -17.93 2.59 -10.75
N LYS A 257 -18.91 3.42 -10.39
CA LYS A 257 -19.18 4.70 -11.07
C LYS A 257 -18.07 5.71 -10.79
N PHE A 258 -17.65 5.83 -9.52
CA PHE A 258 -16.52 6.69 -9.17
C PHE A 258 -15.24 6.24 -9.87
N VAL A 259 -14.93 4.95 -9.84
CA VAL A 259 -13.72 4.38 -10.46
C VAL A 259 -13.72 4.56 -11.98
N SER A 260 -14.86 4.36 -12.64
CA SER A 260 -15.02 4.58 -14.08
C SER A 260 -14.81 6.04 -14.49
N SER A 261 -15.02 6.99 -13.57
CA SER A 261 -14.71 8.41 -13.77
C SER A 261 -13.25 8.74 -13.45
N MET A 262 -12.71 8.14 -12.39
CA MET A 262 -11.35 8.40 -11.90
C MET A 262 -10.27 7.84 -12.83
N MET A 263 -10.36 6.57 -13.23
CA MET A 263 -9.29 5.88 -13.96
C MET A 263 -8.89 6.59 -15.27
N PRO A 264 -9.82 7.05 -16.13
CA PRO A 264 -9.46 7.79 -17.34
C PRO A 264 -8.71 9.10 -17.05
N GLN A 265 -9.02 9.79 -15.95
CA GLN A 265 -8.34 11.02 -15.56
C GLN A 265 -6.90 10.75 -15.10
N LEU A 266 -6.67 9.66 -14.36
CA LEU A 266 -5.32 9.23 -13.96
C LEU A 266 -4.47 8.89 -15.19
N ILE A 267 -5.03 8.15 -16.14
CA ILE A 267 -4.36 7.79 -17.40
C ILE A 267 -4.04 9.06 -18.21
N ALA A 268 -5.01 9.96 -18.38
CA ALA A 268 -4.80 11.21 -19.11
C ALA A 268 -3.72 12.08 -18.46
N PHE A 269 -3.73 12.20 -17.13
CA PHE A 269 -2.70 12.92 -16.38
C PHE A 269 -1.32 12.32 -16.63
N TYR A 270 -1.18 10.99 -16.54
CA TYR A 270 0.08 10.31 -16.76
C TYR A 270 0.63 10.54 -18.17
N MET A 271 -0.22 10.33 -19.18
CA MET A 271 0.16 10.51 -20.59
C MET A 271 0.51 11.96 -20.91
N HIS A 272 -0.14 12.93 -20.26
CA HIS A 272 0.14 14.34 -20.52
C HIS A 272 1.40 14.86 -19.81
N HIS A 273 1.63 14.44 -18.57
CA HIS A 273 2.63 15.08 -17.70
C HIS A 273 3.86 14.22 -17.39
N ILE A 274 3.73 12.89 -17.41
CA ILE A 274 4.74 11.98 -16.86
C ILE A 274 5.50 11.24 -17.96
N VAL A 275 4.80 10.64 -18.93
CA VAL A 275 5.43 9.75 -19.94
C VAL A 275 6.60 10.41 -20.66
N HIS A 276 6.46 11.67 -21.08
CA HIS A 276 7.51 12.41 -21.79
C HIS A 276 8.73 12.76 -20.93
N LYS A 277 8.61 12.69 -19.60
CA LYS A 277 9.70 12.95 -18.66
C LYS A 277 10.51 11.70 -18.34
N LEU A 278 10.04 10.52 -18.76
CA LEU A 278 10.73 9.24 -18.58
C LEU A 278 11.70 8.90 -19.72
N HIS A 279 11.69 9.68 -20.81
CA HIS A 279 12.57 9.51 -21.97
C HIS A 279 13.82 10.40 -21.93
N ILE A 280 14.43 10.59 -20.76
CA ILE A 280 15.67 11.38 -20.61
C ILE A 280 16.85 10.43 -20.50
#